data_AF-A0A9N9IL84-F1
#
_entry.id   AF-A0A9N9IL84-F1
#
_cell.length_a   1.000
_cell.length_b   1.000
_cell.length_c   1.000
_cell.angle_alpha   90.00
_cell.angle_beta   90.00
_cell.angle_gamma   90.00
#
_symmetry.space_group_name_H-M   'P 1'
#
loop_
_entity.id
_entity.type
_entity.pdbx_description
1 polymer ?
#
loop_
_entity_poly.entity_id
_entity_poly.type
_entity_poly.pdbx_seq_one_letter_code
_entity_poly.pdbx_strand_id
1 'polypeptide(L)'
;PSVVNNNIVDKINYEDDENLFEDATIDEEEEVQTYTPISIDLDEVKSNLYNAISHYWPNLTTPNSFLPCLLDPRCKSLTFVTFDEQFATENLLYEEYTVKSTSTGKNAKNSILSSFKKYTPATVEELSDYLKLEEIDFDCDPFVWWHERRNKFSVMSQLAKKYLAVYTSSTASERLFSDAGNLITAKRTRI
;
A
#
# COMPACT_ATOMS: atom_id res chain seq x y z
N PRO A 1 -7.46 -20.76 -42.34
CA PRO A 1 -8.19 -19.48 -42.24
C PRO A 1 -9.34 -19.64 -41.24
N SER A 2 -9.03 -19.40 -39.98
CA SER A 2 -9.95 -19.58 -38.85
C SER A 2 -10.11 -18.22 -38.21
N VAL A 3 -11.33 -17.72 -38.24
CA VAL A 3 -11.73 -16.35 -37.97
C VAL A 3 -11.44 -15.99 -36.51
N VAL A 4 -10.64 -14.94 -36.31
CA VAL A 4 -10.42 -14.29 -35.02
C VAL A 4 -11.73 -13.62 -34.61
N ASN A 5 -12.32 -14.06 -33.51
CA ASN A 5 -13.52 -13.44 -32.95
C ASN A 5 -13.12 -12.25 -32.07
N ASN A 6 -13.02 -11.07 -32.68
CA ASN A 6 -12.59 -9.80 -32.07
C ASN A 6 -13.66 -9.11 -31.19
N ASN A 7 -14.55 -9.84 -30.51
CA ASN A 7 -15.74 -9.25 -29.87
C ASN A 7 -15.83 -9.38 -28.33
N ILE A 8 -14.70 -9.35 -27.62
CA ILE A 8 -14.72 -9.30 -26.15
C ILE A 8 -13.71 -8.25 -25.66
N VAL A 9 -13.90 -7.00 -26.09
CA VAL A 9 -13.24 -5.83 -25.47
C VAL A 9 -14.28 -4.87 -24.86
N ASP A 10 -15.58 -5.10 -25.08
CA ASP A 10 -16.66 -4.16 -24.74
C ASP A 10 -17.53 -4.57 -23.53
N LYS A 11 -17.03 -5.40 -22.61
CA LYS A 11 -17.88 -5.92 -21.50
C LYS A 11 -17.70 -5.30 -20.13
N ILE A 12 -16.88 -4.26 -19.98
CA ILE A 12 -16.83 -3.51 -18.71
C ILE A 12 -17.00 -2.03 -19.04
N ASN A 13 -18.25 -1.58 -19.01
CA ASN A 13 -18.61 -0.17 -19.13
C ASN A 13 -18.39 0.50 -17.77
N TYR A 14 -17.28 1.23 -17.62
CA TYR A 14 -16.96 1.97 -16.40
C TYR A 14 -17.62 3.36 -16.34
N GLU A 15 -18.47 3.71 -17.32
CA GLU A 15 -19.11 5.04 -17.38
C GLU A 15 -20.29 5.21 -16.40
N ASP A 16 -20.78 4.14 -15.75
CA ASP A 16 -22.00 4.16 -14.90
C ASP A 16 -21.76 3.84 -13.39
N ASP A 17 -20.53 3.89 -12.89
CA ASP A 17 -20.20 3.47 -11.50
C ASP A 17 -20.50 4.51 -10.39
N GLU A 18 -21.07 5.69 -10.71
CA GLU A 18 -21.43 6.67 -9.67
C GLU A 18 -22.64 6.26 -8.80
N ASN A 19 -23.38 5.19 -9.15
CA ASN A 19 -24.59 4.77 -8.43
C ASN A 19 -24.55 3.33 -7.86
N LEU A 20 -23.38 2.71 -7.68
CA LEU A 20 -23.29 1.31 -7.21
C LEU A 20 -23.64 1.10 -5.71
N PHE A 21 -23.99 2.17 -4.99
CA PHE A 21 -24.40 2.11 -3.58
C PHE A 21 -25.86 2.55 -3.35
N GLU A 22 -26.76 2.36 -4.33
CA GLU A 22 -28.19 2.46 -4.04
C GLU A 22 -28.70 1.20 -3.32
N ASP A 23 -29.27 1.45 -2.15
CA ASP A 23 -29.87 0.56 -1.15
C ASP A 23 -30.80 -0.49 -1.78
N ALA A 24 -30.27 -1.68 -2.07
CA ALA A 24 -31.08 -2.82 -2.47
C ALA A 24 -31.73 -3.45 -1.24
N THR A 25 -33.01 -3.13 -1.01
CA THR A 25 -33.89 -3.88 -0.12
C THR A 25 -34.04 -5.30 -0.67
N ILE A 26 -33.45 -6.28 0.00
CA ILE A 26 -33.61 -7.70 -0.33
C ILE A 26 -34.88 -8.18 0.38
N ASP A 27 -35.93 -8.42 -0.40
CA ASP A 27 -37.10 -9.18 0.07
C ASP A 27 -36.67 -10.64 0.24
N GLU A 28 -36.83 -11.15 1.47
CA GLU A 28 -36.52 -12.53 1.86
C GLU A 28 -37.56 -13.49 1.27
N GLU A 29 -37.29 -14.09 0.11
CA GLU A 29 -37.90 -15.35 -0.33
C GLU A 29 -37.21 -15.86 -1.63
N GLU A 30 -35.95 -16.32 -1.54
CA GLU A 30 -35.39 -17.22 -2.56
C GLU A 30 -34.80 -18.49 -1.94
N GLU A 31 -35.34 -19.60 -2.45
CA GLU A 31 -35.07 -21.00 -2.12
C GLU A 31 -33.57 -21.32 -2.22
N VAL A 32 -33.04 -22.08 -1.24
CA VAL A 32 -31.61 -22.42 -1.15
C VAL A 32 -31.18 -23.26 -2.36
N GLN A 33 -30.68 -22.59 -3.39
CA GLN A 33 -30.06 -23.20 -4.55
C GLN A 33 -28.70 -23.74 -4.10
N THR A 34 -28.57 -25.07 -4.07
CA THR A 34 -27.32 -25.74 -3.72
C THR A 34 -26.20 -25.24 -4.65
N TYR A 35 -25.17 -24.61 -4.08
CA TYR A 35 -24.00 -24.12 -4.80
C TYR A 35 -23.30 -25.27 -5.52
N THR A 36 -23.51 -25.40 -6.82
CA THR A 36 -22.61 -26.18 -7.67
C THR A 36 -21.28 -25.45 -7.77
N PRO A 37 -20.12 -26.11 -7.65
CA PRO A 37 -18.83 -25.45 -7.81
C PRO A 37 -18.78 -24.86 -9.21
N ILE A 38 -18.84 -23.52 -9.30
CA ILE A 38 -18.64 -22.81 -10.55
C ILE A 38 -17.23 -23.17 -10.99
N SER A 39 -17.11 -23.75 -12.18
CA SER A 39 -15.83 -23.90 -12.88
C SER A 39 -15.36 -22.49 -13.25
N ILE A 40 -14.77 -21.78 -12.29
CA ILE A 40 -14.25 -20.43 -12.48
C ILE A 40 -13.02 -20.53 -13.38
N ASP A 41 -13.07 -19.93 -14.56
CA ASP A 41 -11.89 -19.72 -15.37
C ASP A 41 -11.00 -18.68 -14.66
N LEU A 42 -9.94 -19.17 -14.04
CA LEU A 42 -9.03 -18.34 -13.26
C LEU A 42 -8.32 -17.30 -14.14
N ASP A 43 -8.13 -17.58 -15.43
CA ASP A 43 -7.45 -16.65 -16.33
C ASP A 43 -8.36 -15.49 -16.75
N GLU A 44 -9.66 -15.73 -16.88
CA GLU A 44 -10.67 -14.68 -17.07
C GLU A 44 -10.74 -13.76 -15.83
N VAL A 45 -10.79 -14.33 -14.62
CA VAL A 45 -10.80 -13.54 -13.37
C VAL A 45 -9.55 -12.69 -13.24
N LYS A 46 -8.37 -13.25 -13.53
CA LYS A 46 -7.09 -12.50 -13.51
C LYS A 46 -7.12 -11.34 -14.50
N SER A 47 -7.58 -11.58 -15.73
CA SER A 47 -7.65 -10.55 -16.77
C SER A 47 -8.56 -9.40 -16.35
N ASN A 48 -9.76 -9.71 -15.85
CA ASN A 48 -10.72 -8.71 -15.39
C ASN A 48 -10.16 -7.90 -14.21
N LEU A 49 -9.53 -8.56 -13.24
CA LEU A 49 -8.91 -7.87 -12.10
C LEU A 49 -7.76 -6.97 -12.57
N TYR A 50 -6.91 -7.45 -13.47
CA TYR A 50 -5.81 -6.65 -14.01
C TYR A 50 -6.30 -5.41 -14.76
N ASN A 51 -7.36 -5.56 -15.56
CA ASN A 51 -7.98 -4.44 -16.28
C ASN A 51 -8.57 -3.42 -15.32
N ALA A 52 -9.30 -3.86 -14.28
CA ALA A 52 -9.85 -2.97 -13.27
C ALA A 52 -8.73 -2.23 -12.51
N ILE A 53 -7.68 -2.94 -12.08
CA ILE A 53 -6.53 -2.32 -11.41
C ILE A 53 -5.86 -1.28 -12.31
N SER A 54 -5.64 -1.62 -13.58
CA SER A 54 -5.02 -0.71 -14.55
C SER A 54 -5.89 0.52 -14.84
N HIS A 55 -7.22 0.36 -14.85
CA HIS A 55 -8.17 1.43 -15.08
C HIS A 55 -8.21 2.43 -13.90
N TYR A 56 -8.35 1.91 -12.68
CA TYR A 56 -8.49 2.74 -11.47
C TYR A 56 -7.17 3.27 -10.93
N TRP A 57 -6.07 2.52 -11.09
CA TRP A 57 -4.73 2.89 -10.61
C TRP A 57 -3.69 2.86 -11.73
N PRO A 58 -3.78 3.75 -12.73
CA PRO A 58 -2.83 3.77 -13.86
C PRO A 58 -1.38 4.05 -13.45
N ASN A 59 -1.17 4.59 -12.25
CA ASN A 59 0.15 4.95 -11.72
C ASN A 59 0.74 3.88 -10.78
N LEU A 60 0.15 2.68 -10.70
CA LEU A 60 0.62 1.63 -9.78
C LEU A 60 2.02 1.11 -10.12
N THR A 61 2.45 1.27 -11.37
CA THR A 61 3.77 0.88 -11.88
C THR A 61 4.82 1.98 -11.70
N THR A 62 4.44 3.14 -11.15
CA THR A 62 5.40 4.25 -10.97
C THR A 62 6.36 3.96 -9.82
N PRO A 63 7.63 4.42 -9.86
CA PRO A 63 8.58 4.21 -8.77
C PRO A 63 8.07 4.69 -7.40
N ASN A 64 7.22 5.74 -7.38
CA ASN A 64 6.63 6.27 -6.15
C ASN A 64 5.72 5.25 -5.44
N SER A 65 5.04 4.37 -6.18
CA SER A 65 4.13 3.38 -5.59
C SER A 65 4.89 2.30 -4.81
N PHE A 66 6.15 2.05 -5.17
CA PHE A 66 7.02 1.04 -4.56
C PHE A 66 7.86 1.60 -3.40
N LEU A 67 7.90 2.92 -3.19
CA LEU A 67 8.61 3.53 -2.07
C LEU A 67 8.18 2.98 -0.68
N PRO A 68 6.87 2.80 -0.39
CA PRO A 68 6.44 2.19 0.86
C PRO A 68 7.00 0.77 1.04
N CYS A 69 7.01 -0.04 -0.03
CA CYS A 69 7.56 -1.40 0.00
C CYS A 69 9.07 -1.39 0.27
N LEU A 70 9.82 -0.49 -0.38
CA LEU A 70 11.26 -0.35 -0.16
C LEU A 70 11.58 0.10 1.27
N LEU A 71 10.71 0.92 1.88
CA LEU A 71 10.83 1.38 3.26
C LEU A 71 10.23 0.40 4.29
N ASP A 72 9.57 -0.66 3.85
CA ASP A 72 9.08 -1.72 4.74
C ASP A 72 10.18 -2.76 4.94
N PRO A 73 10.70 -2.94 6.16
CA PRO A 73 11.76 -3.90 6.44
C PRO A 73 11.36 -5.35 6.15
N ARG A 74 10.07 -5.65 5.93
CA ARG A 74 9.55 -6.99 5.62
C ARG A 74 9.60 -7.35 4.15
N CYS A 75 9.59 -6.38 3.23
CA CYS A 75 9.43 -6.63 1.79
C CYS A 75 10.25 -5.71 0.86
N LYS A 76 11.35 -5.16 1.37
CA LYS A 76 12.23 -4.23 0.65
C LYS A 76 12.95 -4.81 -0.56
N SER A 77 13.00 -6.14 -0.73
CA SER A 77 13.68 -6.81 -1.84
C SER A 77 13.03 -6.61 -3.20
N LEU A 78 11.74 -6.23 -3.24
CA LEU A 78 10.98 -5.98 -4.47
C LEU A 78 11.07 -7.12 -5.51
N THR A 79 11.12 -8.38 -5.06
CA THR A 79 11.30 -9.57 -5.93
C THR A 79 10.22 -9.77 -7.00
N PHE A 80 9.08 -9.09 -6.86
CA PHE A 80 7.94 -9.16 -7.79
C PHE A 80 7.97 -8.08 -8.87
N VAL A 81 8.96 -7.20 -8.87
CA VAL A 81 9.10 -6.02 -9.74
C VAL A 81 10.24 -6.25 -10.74
N THR A 82 10.21 -5.60 -11.90
CA THR A 82 11.33 -5.68 -12.85
C THR A 82 12.57 -4.95 -12.32
N PHE A 83 13.76 -5.35 -12.80
CA PHE A 83 15.02 -4.73 -12.37
C PHE A 83 15.05 -3.22 -12.64
N ASP A 84 14.49 -2.77 -13.78
CA ASP A 84 14.46 -1.34 -14.15
C ASP A 84 13.59 -0.52 -13.20
N GLU A 85 12.42 -1.05 -12.83
CA GLU A 85 11.50 -0.42 -11.88
C GLU A 85 12.09 -0.41 -10.45
N GLN A 86 12.74 -1.51 -10.04
CA GLN A 86 13.45 -1.58 -8.77
C GLN A 86 14.57 -0.51 -8.72
N PHE A 87 15.41 -0.45 -9.76
CA PHE A 87 16.49 0.51 -9.86
C PHE A 87 15.98 1.96 -9.85
N ALA A 88 14.91 2.25 -10.60
CA ALA A 88 14.27 3.56 -10.59
C ALA A 88 13.74 3.95 -9.20
N THR A 89 13.16 2.99 -8.47
CA THR A 89 12.65 3.19 -7.11
C THR A 89 13.78 3.44 -6.11
N GLU A 90 14.88 2.70 -6.19
CA GLU A 90 16.06 2.91 -5.35
C GLU A 90 16.70 4.29 -5.58
N ASN A 91 16.82 4.72 -6.85
CA ASN A 91 17.31 6.05 -7.18
C ASN A 91 16.40 7.15 -6.64
N LEU A 92 15.08 6.99 -6.78
CA LEU A 92 14.12 7.93 -6.22
C LEU A 92 14.22 8.03 -4.70
N LEU A 93 14.38 6.89 -4.00
CA LEU A 93 14.58 6.88 -2.56
C LEU A 93 15.88 7.62 -2.18
N TYR A 94 16.95 7.47 -2.96
CA TYR A 94 18.21 8.17 -2.76
C TYR A 94 18.06 9.69 -2.92
N GLU A 95 17.29 10.14 -3.91
CA GLU A 95 16.97 11.56 -4.10
C GLU A 95 16.18 12.13 -2.91
N GLU A 96 15.10 11.45 -2.49
CA GLU A 96 14.29 11.83 -1.33
C GLU A 96 15.14 11.88 -0.04
N TYR A 97 16.02 10.90 0.15
CA TYR A 97 16.97 10.86 1.27
C TYR A 97 17.93 12.06 1.25
N THR A 98 18.47 12.41 0.09
CA THR A 98 19.39 13.56 -0.08
C THR A 98 18.70 14.89 0.23
N VAL A 99 17.45 15.06 -0.22
CA VAL A 99 16.65 16.25 0.08
C VAL A 99 16.33 16.32 1.59
N LYS A 100 16.01 15.20 2.22
CA LYS A 100 15.68 15.15 3.65
C LYS A 100 16.89 15.37 4.56
N SER A 101 18.03 14.76 4.24
CA SER A 101 19.28 14.92 4.99
C SER A 101 19.77 16.37 4.99
N THR A 102 19.70 17.08 3.86
CA THR A 102 20.12 18.48 3.75
C THR A 102 19.16 19.48 4.41
N SER A 103 17.87 19.17 4.50
CA SER A 103 16.85 20.06 5.10
C SER A 103 16.78 19.98 6.62
N THR A 104 17.14 18.83 7.23
CA THR A 104 17.05 18.60 8.67
C THR A 104 18.00 19.51 9.51
N GLY A 105 19.07 20.04 8.90
CA GLY A 105 20.07 20.90 9.57
C GLY A 105 19.72 22.39 9.69
N LYS A 106 18.64 22.89 9.07
CA LYS A 106 18.39 24.35 8.97
C LYS A 106 17.49 24.92 10.07
N ASN A 107 16.62 24.12 10.69
CA ASN A 107 15.65 24.61 11.68
C ASN A 107 16.04 24.42 13.16
N ALA A 108 17.13 23.70 13.45
CA ALA A 108 17.57 23.44 14.83
C ALA A 108 18.41 24.56 15.44
N LYS A 109 18.96 25.48 14.63
CA LYS A 109 19.88 26.53 15.09
C LYS A 109 19.25 27.58 16.01
N ASN A 110 17.92 27.58 16.15
CA ASN A 110 17.18 28.58 16.91
C ASN A 110 16.61 28.02 18.23
N SER A 111 16.89 26.75 18.57
CA SER A 111 16.37 26.12 19.78
C SER A 111 17.46 25.97 20.83
N ILE A 112 17.20 26.49 22.03
CA ILE A 112 18.04 26.33 23.24
C ILE A 112 18.31 24.85 23.54
N LEU A 113 17.38 23.95 23.16
CA LEU A 113 17.48 22.51 23.42
C LEU A 113 18.24 21.73 22.33
N SER A 114 18.77 22.41 21.30
CA SER A 114 19.48 21.76 20.19
C SER A 114 20.73 21.00 20.65
N SER A 115 21.42 21.50 21.67
CA SER A 115 22.59 20.88 22.30
C SER A 115 22.29 19.57 23.03
N PHE A 116 21.04 19.31 23.40
CA PHE A 116 20.62 18.04 24.04
C PHE A 116 20.18 16.98 23.03
N LYS A 117 19.93 17.35 21.77
CA LYS A 117 19.66 16.36 20.71
C LYS A 117 20.98 15.73 20.28
N LYS A 118 21.17 14.46 20.65
CA LYS A 118 22.21 13.61 20.04
C LYS A 118 21.89 13.47 18.55
N TYR A 119 22.47 14.34 17.73
CA TYR A 119 22.36 14.29 16.29
C TYR A 119 23.41 13.30 15.77
N THR A 120 22.95 12.17 15.25
CA THR A 120 23.78 11.33 14.39
C THR A 120 23.80 11.98 13.01
N PRO A 121 24.98 12.27 12.43
CA PRO A 121 25.04 12.87 11.11
C PRO A 121 24.46 11.92 10.08
N ALA A 122 23.54 12.43 9.25
CA ALA A 122 23.04 11.73 8.08
C ALA A 122 24.20 11.47 7.12
N THR A 123 24.71 10.25 7.10
CA THR A 123 25.71 9.80 6.12
C THR A 123 24.97 9.06 5.01
N VAL A 124 25.46 9.14 3.77
CA VAL A 124 24.93 8.35 2.64
C VAL A 124 24.95 6.83 2.96
N GLU A 125 25.86 6.45 3.86
CA GLU A 125 26.00 5.12 4.43
C GLU A 125 24.74 4.58 5.12
N GLU A 126 23.89 5.45 5.71
CA GLU A 126 22.64 5.04 6.39
C GLU A 126 21.68 4.28 5.43
N LEU A 127 21.51 4.81 4.22
CA LEU A 127 20.63 4.23 3.20
C LEU A 127 21.20 2.91 2.69
N SER A 128 22.49 2.89 2.35
CA SER A 128 23.17 1.68 1.89
C SER A 128 23.19 0.59 2.95
N ASP A 129 23.35 0.94 4.23
CA ASP A 129 23.29 0.00 5.34
C ASP A 129 21.90 -0.61 5.49
N TYR A 130 20.84 0.19 5.33
CA TYR A 130 19.47 -0.29 5.41
C TYR A 130 19.14 -1.29 4.29
N LEU A 131 19.50 -0.97 3.04
CA LEU A 131 19.22 -1.84 1.89
C LEU A 131 19.97 -3.19 1.98
N LYS A 132 21.12 -3.23 2.66
CA LYS A 132 21.91 -4.47 2.89
C LYS A 132 21.38 -5.33 4.04
N LEU A 133 20.54 -4.80 4.92
CA LEU A 133 19.99 -5.61 6.02
C LEU A 133 19.12 -6.73 5.47
N GLU A 134 19.01 -7.82 6.21
CA GLU A 134 18.03 -8.87 5.91
C GLU A 134 16.60 -8.34 6.13
N GLU A 135 15.64 -8.95 5.43
CA GLU A 135 14.22 -8.72 5.69
C GLU A 135 13.84 -9.30 7.05
N ILE A 136 12.89 -8.67 7.71
CA ILE A 136 12.34 -9.18 8.97
C ILE A 136 11.10 -10.01 8.72
N ASP A 137 10.71 -10.82 9.71
CA ASP A 137 9.49 -11.62 9.67
C ASP A 137 8.24 -10.74 9.45
N PHE A 138 7.26 -11.26 8.70
CA PHE A 138 5.98 -10.60 8.47
C PHE A 138 5.16 -10.40 9.75
N ASP A 139 5.38 -11.24 10.77
CA ASP A 139 4.75 -11.13 12.09
C ASP A 139 5.28 -9.93 12.91
N CYS A 140 6.38 -9.32 12.48
CA CYS A 140 6.97 -8.17 13.17
C CYS A 140 6.32 -6.84 12.73
N ASP A 141 6.15 -5.92 13.68
CA ASP A 141 5.65 -4.57 13.38
C ASP A 141 6.77 -3.68 12.82
N PRO A 142 6.66 -3.19 11.56
CA PRO A 142 7.67 -2.35 10.94
C PRO A 142 7.83 -1.00 11.66
N PHE A 143 6.77 -0.45 12.27
CA PHE A 143 6.84 0.81 13.02
C PHE A 143 7.64 0.66 14.30
N VAL A 144 7.48 -0.47 15.01
CA VAL A 144 8.30 -0.79 16.19
C VAL A 144 9.76 -0.94 15.77
N TRP A 145 10.02 -1.68 14.68
CA TRP A 145 11.37 -1.87 14.16
C TRP A 145 12.08 -0.53 13.82
N TRP A 146 11.38 0.36 13.12
CA TRP A 146 11.88 1.70 12.79
C TRP A 146 12.06 2.58 14.03
N HIS A 147 11.16 2.47 15.02
CA HIS A 147 11.24 3.24 16.25
C HIS A 147 12.45 2.88 17.11
N GLU A 148 12.75 1.58 17.25
CA GLU A 148 13.92 1.09 17.98
C GLU A 148 15.22 1.52 17.32
N ARG A 149 15.26 1.56 15.98
CA ARG A 149 16.47 1.86 15.21
C ARG A 149 16.58 3.31 14.76
N ARG A 150 15.67 4.18 15.18
CA ARG A 150 15.65 5.61 14.80
C ARG A 150 16.95 6.37 15.07
N ASN A 151 17.75 5.92 16.04
CA ASN A 151 19.02 6.57 16.37
C ASN A 151 20.10 6.21 15.33
N LYS A 152 20.06 4.97 14.81
CA LYS A 152 20.95 4.50 13.74
C LYS A 152 20.46 4.98 12.37
N PHE A 153 19.15 4.91 12.15
CA PHE A 153 18.49 5.26 10.91
C PHE A 153 17.62 6.51 11.09
N SER A 154 18.26 7.67 11.26
CA SER A 154 17.60 8.90 11.68
C SER A 154 16.75 9.54 10.59
N VAL A 155 17.22 9.51 9.34
CA VAL A 155 16.52 10.10 8.18
C VAL A 155 15.59 9.05 7.58
N MET A 156 16.05 7.81 7.46
CA MET A 156 15.26 6.70 6.93
C MET A 156 14.03 6.42 7.79
N SER A 157 14.14 6.45 9.12
CA SER A 157 12.96 6.27 10.00
C SER A 157 11.92 7.39 9.85
N GLN A 158 12.33 8.60 9.46
CA GLN A 158 11.38 9.68 9.16
C GLN A 158 10.68 9.48 7.83
N LEU A 159 11.40 9.01 6.81
CA LEU A 159 10.81 8.66 5.51
C LEU A 159 9.85 7.48 5.66
N ALA A 160 10.27 6.41 6.34
CA ALA A 160 9.42 5.26 6.62
C ALA A 160 8.12 5.65 7.32
N LYS A 161 8.18 6.53 8.34
CA LYS A 161 6.96 7.06 8.99
C LYS A 161 6.04 7.81 8.02
N LYS A 162 6.58 8.58 7.07
CA LYS A 162 5.79 9.31 6.07
C LYS A 162 5.05 8.35 5.13
N TYR A 163 5.74 7.36 4.59
CA TYR A 163 5.20 6.47 3.56
C TYR A 163 4.37 5.32 4.14
N LEU A 164 4.79 4.71 5.26
CA LEU A 164 4.08 3.58 5.86
C LEU A 164 2.80 3.99 6.61
N ALA A 165 2.71 5.23 7.10
CA ALA A 165 1.52 5.71 7.83
C ALA A 165 0.27 5.74 6.94
N VAL A 166 0.43 5.95 5.63
CA VAL A 166 -0.69 5.94 4.67
C VAL A 166 -1.27 4.53 4.54
N TYR A 167 -0.42 3.51 4.59
CA TYR A 167 -0.84 2.11 4.49
C TYR A 167 -1.70 1.67 5.68
N THR A 168 -1.50 2.27 6.86
CA THR A 168 -2.14 1.84 8.11
C THR A 168 -3.51 2.47 8.34
N SER A 169 -3.82 3.61 7.73
CA SER A 169 -5.11 4.29 7.96
C SER A 169 -6.30 3.56 7.33
N SER A 170 -6.09 2.82 6.24
CA SER A 170 -7.20 2.08 5.58
C SER A 170 -7.79 1.03 6.51
N THR A 171 -6.95 0.18 7.11
CA THR A 171 -7.40 -0.93 7.96
C THR A 171 -8.17 -0.48 9.20
N ALA A 172 -7.76 0.64 9.82
CA ALA A 172 -8.48 1.17 10.99
C ALA A 172 -9.86 1.73 10.59
N SER A 173 -9.94 2.41 9.44
CA SER A 173 -11.21 2.95 8.94
C SER A 173 -12.18 1.83 8.52
N GLU A 174 -11.71 0.82 7.79
CA GLU A 174 -12.50 -0.34 7.38
C GLU A 174 -13.05 -1.11 8.58
N ARG A 175 -12.22 -1.31 9.62
CA ARG A 175 -12.67 -1.96 10.86
C ARG A 175 -13.75 -1.16 11.57
N LEU A 176 -13.58 0.17 11.66
CA LEU A 176 -14.58 1.06 12.24
C LEU A 176 -15.90 1.01 11.45
N PHE A 177 -15.84 1.05 10.12
CA PHE A 177 -17.02 0.96 9.26
C PHE A 177 -17.69 -0.41 9.35
N SER A 178 -16.91 -1.49 9.43
CA SER A 178 -17.42 -2.86 9.61
C SER A 178 -18.13 -3.01 10.96
N ASP A 179 -17.51 -2.53 12.04
CA ASP A 179 -18.09 -2.56 13.39
C ASP A 179 -19.36 -1.72 13.47
N ALA A 180 -19.37 -0.54 12.84
CA ALA A 180 -20.55 0.32 12.73
C ALA A 180 -21.68 -0.34 11.92
N GLY A 181 -21.34 -0.97 10.79
CA GLY A 181 -22.28 -1.74 9.96
C GLY A 181 -22.90 -2.89 10.76
N ASN A 182 -22.07 -3.68 11.44
CA ASN A 182 -22.54 -4.77 12.32
C ASN A 182 -23.47 -4.26 13.43
N LEU A 183 -23.17 -3.11 14.06
CA LEU A 183 -24.02 -2.52 15.09
C LEU A 183 -25.40 -2.08 14.55
N ILE A 184 -25.43 -1.50 13.34
CA ILE A 184 -26.68 -1.04 12.70
C ILE A 184 -27.52 -2.24 12.26
N THR A 185 -26.91 -3.27 11.66
CA THR A 185 -27.59 -4.47 11.19
C THR A 185 -28.10 -5.34 12.34
N ALA A 186 -27.32 -5.50 13.42
CA ALA A 186 -27.73 -6.28 14.60
C ALA A 186 -28.97 -5.69 15.31
N LYS A 187 -29.25 -4.39 15.17
CA LYS A 187 -30.48 -3.77 15.69
C LYS A 187 -31.73 -4.13 14.88
N ARG A 188 -31.60 -4.60 13.64
CA ARG A 188 -32.73 -5.00 12.78
C ARG A 188 -33.12 -6.48 12.91
N THR A 189 -32.21 -7.34 13.38
CA THR A 189 -32.46 -8.79 13.54
C THR A 189 -33.12 -9.18 14.87
N ARG A 190 -33.64 -8.22 15.66
CA ARG A 190 -34.35 -8.52 16.91
C ARG A 190 -35.86 -8.61 16.64
N ILE A 191 -36.29 -9.77 16.12
CA ILE A 191 -37.70 -10.19 16.07
C ILE A 191 -38.00 -10.98 17.35
#